data_AF-A0A1F4V230-F1
#
_entry.id   AF-A0A1F4V230-F1
#
_cell.length_a   1.000
_cell.length_b   1.000
_cell.length_c   1.000
_cell.angle_alpha   90.00
_cell.angle_beta   90.00
_cell.angle_gamma   90.00
#
_symmetry.space_group_name_H-M   'P 1'
#
loop_
_entity.id
_entity.type
_entity.pdbx_description
1 polymer ?
#
loop_
_entity_poly.entity_id
_entity_poly.type
_entity_poly.pdbx_seq_one_letter_code
_entity_poly.pdbx_strand_id
1 'polypeptide(L)'
;MDWPVYFKDRLILSNLKSDTAVVTLWTPMETVQKLVPPDAYSIMGQLYTKKGINYILRNILANPFISKVILAGSDLMDSGEAFLAFIKNGVDADYKVIGDDTAHIEPEIKKEALDDFRRRVMLEDLRGAQNLHKIADILSRNKRVEDKDPKLWRKPEMFPDPPVPEILSYPSEFDLVKIRRPTIAEAYVSVLKHVDRFGLESKPVINYVSSSSSKMKELLNLSVVVTDEDPENWHLPDYLPFKKKDLDRYFDGFFNWDRGTEDYTYGERLFSYAKDEMESLKKIYPWLKIGRFKKYFPHGGINQAEISIVRKLKSFPYDKGAIALLGNPFTDVFPQRPPKKIPCLFLIQCQIYLGKLNLTAYFRSNDMYGAWPLNAFALRKLQKNIADELEVKIGPLITISNMAHIYEHDFASVKTLVSEHDSPSCEWDPRGNFVIEVKGTKIMVRLISPDGNKELGSWGIDGTIPKAARELSFLIEKDLAISAIGNAIYLGRQLERAETAVKLSLDFKQDSSLDFDRKVKQHDDKHV
;
A
#
# COMPACT_ATOMS: atom_id res chain seq x y z
N MET A 1 36.13 -7.72 -5.14
CA MET A 1 34.79 -7.89 -4.56
C MET A 1 33.85 -6.97 -5.31
N ASP A 2 32.66 -7.45 -5.68
CA ASP A 2 31.61 -6.59 -6.22
C ASP A 2 30.94 -5.86 -5.04
N TRP A 3 31.27 -4.58 -4.87
CA TRP A 3 30.78 -3.72 -3.80
C TRP A 3 30.29 -2.40 -4.41
N PRO A 4 29.20 -1.78 -3.91
CA PRO A 4 28.36 -2.18 -2.79
C PRO A 4 27.55 -3.44 -3.08
N VAL A 5 27.23 -4.15 -2.00
CA VAL A 5 26.57 -5.44 -1.98
C VAL A 5 25.07 -5.33 -2.18
N TYR A 6 24.42 -4.22 -1.85
CA TYR A 6 22.98 -4.04 -2.05
C TYR A 6 22.71 -2.68 -2.68
N PHE A 7 21.64 -2.59 -3.49
CA PHE A 7 21.14 -1.34 -4.09
C PHE A 7 22.14 -0.58 -4.97
N LYS A 8 23.08 -1.26 -5.62
CA LYS A 8 24.10 -0.62 -6.46
C LYS A 8 23.52 0.41 -7.46
N ASP A 9 22.35 0.12 -8.04
CA ASP A 9 21.64 1.00 -9.00
C ASP A 9 20.98 2.24 -8.36
N ARG A 10 20.91 2.31 -7.02
CA ARG A 10 20.34 3.41 -6.22
C ARG A 10 21.38 4.12 -5.34
N LEU A 11 22.65 3.74 -5.44
CA LEU A 11 23.72 4.33 -4.66
C LEU A 11 24.67 5.11 -5.57
N ILE A 12 25.16 6.23 -5.07
CA ILE A 12 26.17 7.03 -5.76
C ILE A 12 27.53 6.66 -5.16
N LEU A 13 28.40 6.07 -5.97
CA LEU A 13 29.79 5.85 -5.61
C LEU A 13 30.64 7.05 -6.02
N SER A 14 31.60 7.40 -5.18
CA SER A 14 32.59 8.42 -5.52
C SER A 14 34.00 7.96 -5.15
N ASN A 15 34.65 8.55 -4.15
CA ASN A 15 36.00 8.18 -3.78
C ASN A 15 36.02 6.91 -2.91
N LEU A 16 36.28 5.75 -3.52
CA LEU A 16 36.38 4.46 -2.82
C LEU A 16 37.49 4.41 -1.75
N LYS A 17 38.40 5.39 -1.72
CA LYS A 17 39.41 5.59 -0.67
C LYS A 17 38.97 6.55 0.43
N SER A 18 37.71 7.01 0.44
CA SER A 18 37.11 7.70 1.58
C SER A 18 36.46 6.71 2.55
N ASP A 19 36.69 6.91 3.84
CA ASP A 19 36.08 6.12 4.91
C ASP A 19 34.67 6.62 5.29
N THR A 20 34.14 7.60 4.55
CA THR A 20 32.89 8.28 4.86
C THR A 20 31.77 7.87 3.91
N ALA A 21 30.64 7.43 4.47
CA ALA A 21 29.37 7.22 3.76
C ALA A 21 28.36 8.32 4.09
N VAL A 22 27.44 8.62 3.16
CA VAL A 22 26.39 9.63 3.34
C VAL A 22 25.01 9.01 3.17
N VAL A 23 24.15 9.15 4.18
CA VAL A 23 22.76 8.66 4.19
C VAL A 23 21.84 9.88 4.19
N THR A 24 21.06 10.05 3.14
CA THR A 24 20.30 11.29 2.84
C THR A 24 18.82 11.21 3.21
N LEU A 25 18.40 10.13 3.89
CA LEU A 25 17.01 9.90 4.32
C LEU A 25 16.02 10.10 3.17
N TRP A 26 15.00 10.94 3.34
CA TRP A 26 14.02 11.23 2.30
C TRP A 26 14.50 12.26 1.29
N THR A 27 15.48 13.11 1.65
CA THR A 27 16.02 14.11 0.73
C THR A 27 16.72 13.44 -0.46
N PRO A 28 16.51 13.89 -1.72
CA PRO A 28 17.16 13.28 -2.87
C PRO A 28 18.66 13.37 -2.78
N MET A 29 19.33 12.23 -2.94
CA MET A 29 20.80 12.16 -2.88
C MET A 29 21.45 13.04 -3.95
N GLU A 30 20.82 13.25 -5.10
CA GLU A 30 21.32 14.16 -6.14
C GLU A 30 21.33 15.63 -5.69
N THR A 31 20.44 16.02 -4.77
CA THR A 31 20.44 17.35 -4.16
C THR A 31 21.65 17.51 -3.26
N VAL A 32 21.93 16.51 -2.42
CA VAL A 32 23.09 16.53 -1.52
C VAL A 32 24.40 16.43 -2.30
N GLN A 33 24.45 15.59 -3.33
CA GLN A 33 25.61 15.41 -4.21
C GLN A 33 26.10 16.73 -4.81
N LYS A 34 25.18 17.64 -5.20
CA LYS A 34 25.54 18.96 -5.75
C LYS A 34 26.18 19.89 -4.73
N LEU A 35 25.96 19.66 -3.44
CA LEU A 35 26.43 20.51 -2.35
C LEU A 35 27.78 20.04 -1.78
N VAL A 36 28.19 18.80 -2.05
CA VAL A 36 29.36 18.18 -1.41
C VAL A 36 30.47 17.91 -2.41
N PRO A 37 31.75 18.01 -2.03
CA PRO A 37 32.85 17.64 -2.91
C PRO A 37 32.77 16.14 -3.28
N PRO A 38 32.88 15.76 -4.57
CA PRO A 38 32.82 14.36 -4.99
C PRO A 38 33.80 13.47 -4.22
N ASP A 39 35.03 13.94 -4.01
CA ASP A 39 36.10 13.14 -3.40
C ASP A 39 35.94 12.91 -1.88
N ALA A 40 34.92 13.50 -1.25
CA ALA A 40 34.80 13.53 0.21
C ALA A 40 34.10 12.31 0.82
N TYR A 41 33.43 11.49 0.01
CA TYR A 41 32.70 10.30 0.47
C TYR A 41 32.94 9.11 -0.48
N SER A 42 32.75 7.90 0.02
CA SER A 42 32.84 6.67 -0.79
C SER A 42 31.50 6.29 -1.40
N ILE A 43 30.43 6.38 -0.61
CA ILE A 43 29.09 5.98 -1.03
C ILE A 43 28.02 6.90 -0.45
N MET A 44 26.99 7.17 -1.24
CA MET A 44 25.82 7.96 -0.85
C MET A 44 24.53 7.24 -1.24
N GLY A 45 23.53 7.28 -0.36
CA GLY A 45 22.22 6.67 -0.58
C GLY A 45 21.11 7.31 0.24
N GLN A 46 19.87 6.91 -0.02
CA GLN A 46 18.67 7.32 0.71
C GLN A 46 18.21 6.23 1.67
N LEU A 47 17.62 6.62 2.79
CA LEU A 47 17.09 5.71 3.82
C LEU A 47 15.64 6.09 4.12
N TYR A 48 14.71 5.50 3.37
CA TYR A 48 13.28 5.82 3.47
C TYR A 48 12.59 5.12 4.63
N THR A 49 12.89 3.83 4.84
CA THR A 49 12.23 2.96 5.82
C THR A 49 13.25 2.40 6.80
N LYS A 50 12.78 2.02 8.00
CA LYS A 50 13.62 1.44 9.06
C LYS A 50 14.29 0.12 8.64
N LYS A 51 13.63 -0.66 7.77
CA LYS A 51 14.21 -1.88 7.19
C LYS A 51 15.47 -1.62 6.38
N GLY A 52 15.61 -0.43 5.80
CA GLY A 52 16.79 0.01 5.06
C GLY A 52 18.10 -0.06 5.85
N ILE A 53 18.04 0.00 7.20
CA ILE A 53 19.20 -0.09 8.09
C ILE A 53 19.97 -1.40 7.85
N ASN A 54 19.27 -2.52 7.63
CA ASN A 54 19.88 -3.83 7.37
C ASN A 54 20.87 -3.80 6.20
N TYR A 55 20.49 -3.12 5.12
CA TYR A 55 21.31 -3.06 3.92
C TYR A 55 22.46 -2.08 4.04
N ILE A 56 22.31 -1.01 4.85
CA ILE A 56 23.42 -0.14 5.23
C ILE A 56 24.46 -0.94 6.01
N LEU A 57 24.03 -1.70 7.02
CA LEU A 57 24.91 -2.55 7.84
C LEU A 57 25.65 -3.55 6.97
N ARG A 58 24.95 -4.30 6.11
CA ARG A 58 25.55 -5.31 5.23
C ARG A 58 26.54 -4.69 4.23
N ASN A 59 26.21 -3.54 3.62
CA ASN A 59 27.12 -2.84 2.71
C ASN A 59 28.42 -2.40 3.40
N ILE A 60 28.32 -1.85 4.62
CA ILE A 60 29.49 -1.37 5.36
C ILE A 60 30.28 -2.52 5.98
N LEU A 61 29.64 -3.58 6.47
CA LEU A 61 30.34 -4.78 6.97
C LEU A 61 31.08 -5.55 5.85
N ALA A 62 30.61 -5.45 4.62
CA ALA A 62 31.33 -5.94 3.44
C ALA A 62 32.50 -5.03 3.01
N ASN A 63 32.49 -3.76 3.43
CA ASN A 63 33.61 -2.83 3.25
C ASN A 63 33.94 -2.07 4.55
N PRO A 64 34.56 -2.74 5.56
CA PRO A 64 34.91 -2.15 6.86
C PRO A 64 36.04 -1.12 6.80
N PHE A 65 36.28 -0.56 5.62
CA PHE A 65 37.02 0.68 5.48
C PHE A 65 36.15 1.89 5.83
N ILE A 66 34.84 1.82 5.60
CA ILE A 66 33.89 2.88 5.96
C ILE A 66 33.76 2.94 7.47
N SER A 67 34.31 3.98 8.08
CA SER A 67 34.33 4.18 9.54
C SER A 67 33.44 5.35 9.98
N LYS A 68 32.93 6.14 9.03
CA LYS A 68 32.08 7.30 9.30
C LYS A 68 30.83 7.25 8.43
N VAL A 69 29.67 7.52 9.03
CA VAL A 69 28.40 7.67 8.34
C VAL A 69 27.81 9.02 8.71
N ILE A 70 27.50 9.83 7.70
CA ILE A 70 26.80 11.11 7.87
C ILE A 70 25.33 10.87 7.59
N LEU A 71 24.48 11.14 8.57
CA LEU A 71 23.03 11.08 8.44
C LEU A 71 22.48 12.48 8.17
N ALA A 72 21.84 12.68 7.03
CA ALA A 72 21.46 13.98 6.52
C ALA A 72 20.06 13.96 5.90
N GLY A 73 19.44 15.14 5.81
CA GLY A 73 18.15 15.30 5.14
C GLY A 73 16.94 15.11 6.06
N SER A 74 15.76 15.08 5.46
CA SER A 74 14.48 14.99 6.16
C SER A 74 14.17 13.56 6.60
N ASP A 75 13.86 13.37 7.89
CA ASP A 75 13.51 12.05 8.47
C ASP A 75 12.00 11.86 8.54
N LEU A 76 11.37 11.53 7.41
CA LEU A 76 9.90 11.46 7.31
C LEU A 76 9.27 10.16 7.84
N MET A 77 10.06 9.19 8.31
CA MET A 77 9.56 7.90 8.83
C MET A 77 10.35 7.36 10.04
N ASP A 78 11.07 8.24 10.75
CA ASP A 78 11.96 7.87 11.88
C ASP A 78 12.99 6.79 11.50
N SER A 79 13.36 6.71 10.22
CA SER A 79 14.36 5.75 9.77
C SER A 79 15.76 6.18 10.22
N GLY A 80 16.01 7.48 10.26
CA GLY A 80 17.23 8.05 10.83
C GLY A 80 17.26 7.92 12.35
N GLU A 81 16.13 8.20 13.02
CA GLU A 81 15.99 8.02 14.46
C GLU A 81 16.22 6.57 14.89
N ALA A 82 15.63 5.61 14.18
CA ALA A 82 15.86 4.19 14.42
C ALA A 82 17.33 3.80 14.22
N PHE A 83 18.04 4.40 13.26
CA PHE A 83 19.46 4.12 13.06
C PHE A 83 20.33 4.66 14.20
N LEU A 84 19.99 5.84 14.73
CA LEU A 84 20.65 6.40 15.91
C LEU A 84 20.37 5.57 17.17
N ALA A 85 19.12 5.12 17.35
CA ALA A 85 18.74 4.21 18.43
C ALA A 85 19.52 2.89 18.36
N PHE A 86 19.69 2.32 17.17
CA PHE A 86 20.53 1.14 16.95
C PHE A 86 21.99 1.39 17.35
N ILE A 87 22.59 2.49 16.91
CA ILE A 87 23.98 2.81 17.28
C ILE A 87 24.13 2.89 18.81
N LYS A 88 23.22 3.63 19.45
CA LYS A 88 23.27 3.90 20.89
C LYS A 88 22.99 2.65 21.72
N ASN A 89 21.87 1.98 21.47
CA ASN A 89 21.32 0.97 22.37
C ASN A 89 21.53 -0.46 21.86
N GLY A 90 21.73 -0.66 20.55
CA GLY A 90 21.82 -1.97 19.93
C GLY A 90 20.46 -2.62 19.70
N VAL A 91 20.43 -3.95 19.75
CA VAL A 91 19.22 -4.75 19.56
C VAL A 91 18.98 -5.67 20.76
N ASP A 92 17.73 -6.09 20.96
CA ASP A 92 17.36 -7.01 22.03
C ASP A 92 17.59 -8.50 21.65
N ALA A 93 16.96 -9.42 22.38
CA ALA A 93 17.05 -10.86 22.12
C ALA A 93 16.54 -11.21 20.71
N ASP A 94 15.45 -10.55 20.29
CA ASP A 94 14.69 -10.80 19.05
C ASP A 94 15.14 -9.90 17.89
N TYR A 95 16.31 -9.26 18.02
CA TYR A 95 16.89 -8.34 17.04
C TYR A 95 16.05 -7.07 16.78
N LYS A 96 15.12 -6.73 17.67
CA LYS A 96 14.44 -5.45 17.65
C LYS A 96 15.38 -4.35 18.14
N VAL A 97 15.40 -3.21 17.47
CA VAL A 97 16.21 -2.06 17.87
C VAL A 97 15.69 -1.50 19.20
N ILE A 98 16.56 -1.46 20.21
CA ILE A 98 16.19 -0.98 21.54
C ILE A 98 15.95 0.53 21.50
N GLY A 99 14.75 0.95 21.90
CA GLY A 99 14.34 2.36 21.86
C GLY A 99 13.66 2.77 20.54
N ASP A 100 13.39 1.83 19.63
CA ASP A 100 12.47 2.03 18.51
C ASP A 100 11.31 1.03 18.55
N ASP A 101 10.17 1.43 17.99
CA ASP A 101 8.93 0.65 18.08
C ASP A 101 8.87 -0.50 17.08
N THR A 102 9.45 -0.34 15.88
CA THR A 102 9.22 -1.22 14.72
C THR A 102 10.49 -1.66 14.00
N ALA A 103 11.62 -0.98 14.18
CA ALA A 103 12.88 -1.32 13.55
C ALA A 103 13.40 -2.67 14.05
N HIS A 104 13.66 -3.58 13.11
CA HIS A 104 14.28 -4.88 13.35
C HIS A 104 15.49 -5.04 12.45
N ILE A 105 16.55 -5.61 13.03
CA ILE A 105 17.73 -6.01 12.31
C ILE A 105 17.62 -7.50 11.95
N GLU A 106 18.09 -7.89 10.78
CA GLU A 106 18.03 -9.26 10.29
C GLU A 106 18.94 -10.17 11.14
N PRO A 107 18.42 -11.30 11.64
CA PRO A 107 19.16 -12.17 12.56
C PRO A 107 20.39 -12.83 11.92
N GLU A 108 20.45 -12.89 10.58
CA GLU A 108 21.60 -13.35 9.82
C GLU A 108 22.85 -12.48 10.04
N ILE A 109 22.69 -11.21 10.42
CA ILE A 109 23.81 -10.34 10.81
C ILE A 109 24.17 -10.66 12.26
N LYS A 110 25.31 -11.33 12.46
CA LYS A 110 25.78 -11.77 13.79
C LYS A 110 25.84 -10.61 14.80
N LYS A 111 25.41 -10.84 16.04
CA LYS A 111 25.42 -9.82 17.11
C LYS A 111 26.82 -9.23 17.36
N GLU A 112 27.88 -10.04 17.23
CA GLU A 112 29.25 -9.56 17.35
C GLU A 112 29.64 -8.58 16.24
N ALA A 113 29.07 -8.72 15.05
CA ALA A 113 29.27 -7.77 13.95
C ALA A 113 28.51 -6.47 14.18
N LEU A 114 27.30 -6.55 14.72
CA LEU A 114 26.51 -5.38 15.12
C LEU A 114 27.22 -4.57 16.21
N ASP A 115 27.75 -5.23 17.24
CA ASP A 115 28.46 -4.55 18.33
C ASP A 115 29.80 -3.95 17.90
N ASP A 116 30.52 -4.60 16.97
CA ASP A 116 31.70 -4.00 16.38
C ASP A 116 31.36 -2.80 15.51
N PHE A 117 30.30 -2.87 14.70
CA PHE A 117 29.81 -1.74 13.91
C PHE A 117 29.51 -0.55 14.82
N ARG A 118 28.74 -0.74 15.88
CA ARG A 118 28.37 0.30 16.85
C ARG A 118 29.57 0.97 17.53
N ARG A 119 30.63 0.20 17.80
CA ARG A 119 31.84 0.70 18.47
C ARG A 119 32.83 1.38 17.52
N ARG A 120 32.85 0.97 16.25
CA ARG A 120 33.90 1.36 15.28
C ARG A 120 33.43 2.34 14.23
N VAL A 121 32.12 2.40 13.95
CA VAL A 121 31.53 3.28 12.94
C VAL A 121 30.90 4.49 13.63
N MET A 122 31.41 5.68 13.34
CA MET A 122 30.89 6.93 13.85
C MET A 122 29.68 7.39 13.02
N LEU A 123 28.51 7.51 13.65
CA LEU A 123 27.32 8.09 13.04
C LEU A 123 27.20 9.56 13.43
N GLU A 124 27.34 10.46 12.46
CA GLU A 124 27.21 11.92 12.65
C GLU A 124 25.80 12.37 12.22
N ASP A 125 25.00 12.82 13.19
CA ASP A 125 23.62 13.29 12.97
C ASP A 125 23.58 14.74 12.47
N LEU A 126 23.25 14.92 11.20
CA LEU A 126 23.01 16.20 10.54
C LEU A 126 21.61 16.23 9.91
N ARG A 127 20.63 15.54 10.51
CA ARG A 127 19.24 15.54 10.03
C ARG A 127 18.64 16.95 10.02
N GLY A 128 17.66 17.15 9.14
CA GLY A 128 16.93 18.40 8.93
C GLY A 128 17.44 19.22 7.75
N ALA A 129 16.52 19.79 6.97
CA ALA A 129 16.81 20.54 5.75
C ALA A 129 17.74 21.75 6.00
N GLN A 130 17.63 22.38 7.17
CA GLN A 130 18.49 23.48 7.59
C GLN A 130 19.95 23.07 7.78
N ASN A 131 20.28 21.79 7.88
CA ASN A 131 21.64 21.32 8.09
C ASN A 131 22.33 20.89 6.78
N LEU A 132 21.61 20.89 5.65
CA LEU A 132 22.16 20.44 4.35
C LEU A 132 23.41 21.22 3.92
N HIS A 133 23.48 22.53 4.20
CA HIS A 133 24.65 23.34 3.87
C HIS A 133 25.88 23.01 4.73
N LYS A 134 25.68 22.51 5.97
CA LYS A 134 26.78 22.14 6.89
C LYS A 134 27.49 20.86 6.47
N ILE A 135 26.81 20.02 5.69
CA ILE A 135 27.39 18.78 5.16
C ILE A 135 28.62 19.11 4.30
N ALA A 136 28.52 20.15 3.48
CA ALA A 136 29.62 20.62 2.65
C ALA A 136 30.83 21.01 3.50
N ASP A 137 30.63 21.75 4.59
CA ASP A 137 31.71 22.18 5.48
C ASP A 137 32.38 21.00 6.19
N ILE A 138 31.60 20.05 6.69
CA ILE A 138 32.10 18.86 7.40
C ILE A 138 32.88 17.96 6.44
N LEU A 139 32.36 17.75 5.23
CA LEU A 139 33.02 16.96 4.20
C LEU A 139 34.25 17.67 3.59
N SER A 140 34.25 19.00 3.53
CA SER A 140 35.39 19.79 3.07
C SER A 140 36.54 19.79 4.08
N ARG A 141 36.22 19.78 5.38
CA ARG A 141 37.21 19.61 6.46
C ARG A 141 37.83 18.20 6.50
N ASN A 142 37.17 17.24 5.87
CA ASN A 142 37.65 15.87 5.72
C ASN A 142 38.59 15.67 4.51
N LYS A 143 39.00 16.74 3.80
CA LYS A 143 39.97 16.60 2.68
C LYS A 143 41.42 16.46 3.17
N ARG A 144 42.07 15.42 2.61
CA ARG A 144 43.47 14.97 2.73
C ARG A 144 43.84 14.20 4.00
N VAL A 145 43.64 12.88 3.92
CA VAL A 145 44.63 11.93 4.44
C VAL A 145 45.32 11.34 3.21
N GLU A 146 46.44 11.95 2.80
CA GLU A 146 47.37 11.32 1.85
C GLU A 146 47.96 10.07 2.52
N ASP A 147 47.99 8.96 1.78
CA ASP A 147 48.74 7.73 2.07
C ASP A 147 48.63 7.15 3.49
N LYS A 148 47.40 6.95 4.00
CA LYS A 148 47.20 5.89 4.99
C LYS A 148 46.68 4.65 4.28
N ASP A 149 47.42 3.55 4.40
CA ASP A 149 46.90 2.23 4.08
C ASP A 149 45.52 2.09 4.74
N PRO A 150 44.49 1.65 3.99
CA PRO A 150 43.13 1.57 4.49
C PRO A 150 43.08 0.60 5.67
N LYS A 151 43.10 1.13 6.89
CA LYS A 151 43.03 0.33 8.12
C LYS A 151 41.59 -0.10 8.34
N LEU A 152 41.27 -1.29 7.87
CA LEU A 152 39.98 -1.91 8.11
C LEU A 152 39.75 -2.06 9.63
N TRP A 153 38.60 -1.61 10.12
CA TRP A 153 38.28 -1.74 11.55
C TRP A 153 37.75 -3.14 11.90
N ARG A 154 37.47 -3.97 10.90
CA ARG A 154 37.12 -5.40 10.99
C ARG A 154 37.49 -6.12 9.68
N LYS A 155 37.56 -7.44 9.71
CA LYS A 155 37.65 -8.25 8.47
C LYS A 155 36.34 -8.08 7.66
N PRO A 156 36.41 -7.86 6.33
CA PRO A 156 35.21 -7.83 5.47
C PRO A 156 34.39 -9.11 5.65
N GLU A 157 33.11 -8.96 5.97
CA GLU A 157 32.19 -10.07 6.23
C GLU A 157 30.91 -9.87 5.41
N MET A 158 30.50 -10.94 4.73
CA MET A 158 29.24 -11.03 4.00
C MET A 158 28.31 -11.94 4.80
N PHE A 159 27.04 -11.57 4.90
CA PHE A 159 26.03 -12.37 5.59
C PHE A 159 25.08 -12.96 4.56
N PRO A 160 24.59 -14.20 4.78
CA PRO A 160 23.56 -14.75 3.91
C PRO A 160 22.32 -13.85 3.91
N ASP A 161 21.61 -13.82 2.79
CA ASP A 161 20.29 -13.22 2.76
C ASP A 161 19.32 -14.05 3.59
N PRO A 162 18.25 -13.43 4.14
CA PRO A 162 17.19 -14.18 4.80
C PRO A 162 16.70 -15.32 3.89
N PRO A 163 16.37 -16.49 4.46
CA PRO A 163 15.92 -17.62 3.65
C PRO A 163 14.72 -17.20 2.81
N VAL A 164 14.86 -17.29 1.48
CA VAL A 164 13.76 -17.00 0.55
C VAL A 164 12.77 -18.15 0.67
N PRO A 165 11.55 -17.93 1.19
CA PRO A 165 10.59 -19.01 1.31
C PRO A 165 10.18 -19.44 -0.09
N GLU A 166 10.00 -20.75 -0.30
CA GLU A 166 9.64 -21.32 -1.61
C GLU A 166 8.43 -20.57 -2.19
N ILE A 167 8.62 -20.05 -3.41
CA ILE A 167 7.60 -19.27 -4.11
C ILE A 167 6.66 -20.27 -4.78
N LEU A 168 5.62 -20.65 -4.07
CA LEU A 168 4.44 -21.25 -4.68
C LEU A 168 3.57 -20.09 -5.18
N SER A 169 3.52 -19.89 -6.49
CA SER A 169 2.50 -19.05 -7.13
C SER A 169 1.44 -19.97 -7.73
N TYR A 170 0.19 -19.74 -7.34
CA TYR A 170 -0.95 -20.36 -8.00
C TYR A 170 -1.15 -19.73 -9.39
N PRO A 171 -1.87 -20.41 -10.31
CA PRO A 171 -2.29 -19.77 -11.56
C PRO A 171 -2.98 -18.43 -11.29
N SER A 172 -2.52 -17.38 -11.96
CA SER A 172 -3.08 -16.03 -11.84
C SER A 172 -4.09 -15.77 -12.95
N GLU A 173 -5.12 -15.00 -12.62
CA GLU A 173 -5.92 -14.29 -13.60
C GLU A 173 -5.14 -13.06 -14.13
N PHE A 174 -5.33 -12.73 -15.42
CA PHE A 174 -4.86 -11.49 -16.04
C PHE A 174 -6.05 -10.53 -16.23
N ASP A 175 -6.83 -10.35 -15.17
CA ASP A 175 -8.03 -9.52 -15.16
C ASP A 175 -8.06 -8.64 -13.88
N LEU A 176 -9.14 -7.90 -13.67
CA LEU A 176 -9.37 -7.11 -12.49
C LEU A 176 -9.67 -8.00 -11.28
N VAL A 177 -8.75 -8.00 -10.31
CA VAL A 177 -8.97 -8.61 -9.00
C VAL A 177 -9.66 -7.59 -8.10
N LYS A 178 -10.83 -7.92 -7.55
CA LYS A 178 -11.57 -7.04 -6.64
C LYS A 178 -11.51 -7.55 -5.21
N ILE A 179 -11.02 -6.71 -4.30
CA ILE A 179 -11.06 -6.94 -2.85
C ILE A 179 -11.95 -5.88 -2.23
N ARG A 180 -12.90 -6.27 -1.38
CA ARG A 180 -13.77 -5.33 -0.67
C ARG A 180 -13.72 -5.61 0.83
N ARG A 181 -13.39 -4.61 1.64
CA ARG A 181 -13.38 -4.74 3.11
C ARG A 181 -13.94 -3.49 3.80
N PRO A 182 -14.47 -3.62 5.03
CA PRO A 182 -14.87 -2.46 5.82
C PRO A 182 -13.73 -1.48 6.07
N THR A 183 -12.59 -1.99 6.57
CA THR A 183 -11.44 -1.19 6.99
C THR A 183 -10.23 -1.37 6.08
N ILE A 184 -9.32 -0.40 6.12
CA ILE A 184 -8.03 -0.44 5.41
C ILE A 184 -7.16 -1.58 5.95
N ALA A 185 -7.17 -1.83 7.25
CA ALA A 185 -6.37 -2.89 7.85
C ALA A 185 -6.83 -4.30 7.43
N GLU A 186 -8.14 -4.55 7.38
CA GLU A 186 -8.68 -5.81 6.84
C GLU A 186 -8.39 -5.96 5.33
N ALA A 187 -8.49 -4.85 4.59
CA ALA A 187 -8.10 -4.82 3.18
C ALA A 187 -6.62 -5.12 3.00
N TYR A 188 -5.74 -4.61 3.86
CA TYR A 188 -4.30 -4.83 3.81
C TYR A 188 -3.95 -6.31 3.87
N VAL A 189 -4.45 -7.04 4.87
CA VAL A 189 -4.22 -8.50 5.00
C VAL A 189 -4.72 -9.23 3.75
N SER A 190 -5.89 -8.85 3.25
CA SER A 190 -6.49 -9.46 2.06
C SER A 190 -5.65 -9.19 0.80
N VAL A 191 -5.20 -7.95 0.60
CA VAL A 191 -4.32 -7.54 -0.51
C VAL A 191 -3.04 -8.36 -0.50
N LEU A 192 -2.37 -8.44 0.65
CA LEU A 192 -1.14 -9.20 0.80
C LEU A 192 -1.35 -10.68 0.48
N LYS A 193 -2.44 -11.28 0.97
CA LYS A 193 -2.80 -12.67 0.67
C LYS A 193 -3.02 -12.91 -0.83
N HIS A 194 -3.67 -11.99 -1.54
CA HIS A 194 -3.91 -12.15 -2.98
C HIS A 194 -2.61 -12.04 -3.77
N VAL A 195 -1.78 -11.02 -3.49
CA VAL A 195 -0.50 -10.85 -4.19
C VAL A 195 0.47 -11.99 -3.86
N ASP A 196 0.50 -12.47 -2.61
CA ASP A 196 1.32 -13.65 -2.27
C ASP A 196 0.83 -14.91 -2.97
N ARG A 197 -0.48 -15.19 -3.00
CA ARG A 197 -0.97 -16.45 -3.61
C ARG A 197 -0.94 -16.44 -5.12
N PHE A 198 -1.38 -15.34 -5.73
CA PHE A 198 -1.66 -15.26 -7.17
C PHE A 198 -0.70 -14.33 -7.90
N GLY A 199 0.15 -13.58 -7.22
CA GLY A 199 1.13 -12.72 -7.87
C GLY A 199 2.08 -13.52 -8.76
N LEU A 200 2.23 -13.05 -9.99
CA LEU A 200 3.19 -13.58 -10.94
C LEU A 200 4.58 -13.04 -10.61
N GLU A 201 5.59 -13.87 -10.80
CA GLU A 201 6.97 -13.41 -10.66
C GLU A 201 7.31 -12.45 -11.79
N SER A 202 7.81 -11.27 -11.43
CA SER A 202 8.37 -10.29 -12.36
C SER A 202 9.67 -9.70 -11.80
N LYS A 203 10.39 -8.96 -12.65
CA LYS A 203 11.64 -8.31 -12.24
C LYS A 203 11.34 -6.92 -11.68
N PRO A 204 11.91 -6.55 -10.53
CA PRO A 204 11.71 -5.22 -9.99
C PRO A 204 12.39 -4.18 -10.89
N VAL A 205 11.77 -3.00 -11.01
CA VAL A 205 12.34 -1.85 -11.75
C VAL A 205 13.63 -1.35 -11.09
N ILE A 206 13.84 -1.69 -9.82
CA ILE A 206 15.05 -1.42 -9.06
C ILE A 206 15.62 -2.74 -8.57
N ASN A 207 16.88 -3.02 -8.91
CA ASN A 207 17.54 -4.23 -8.44
C ASN A 207 18.09 -4.03 -7.02
N TYR A 208 17.85 -5.01 -6.16
CA TYR A 208 18.27 -5.02 -4.76
C TYR A 208 19.62 -5.75 -4.54
N VAL A 209 20.27 -6.22 -5.60
CA VAL A 209 21.18 -7.39 -5.59
C VAL A 209 22.43 -7.30 -4.70
N SER A 210 22.60 -8.36 -3.89
CA SER A 210 23.87 -8.98 -3.43
C SER A 210 24.17 -10.33 -4.10
N SER A 211 23.13 -11.08 -4.48
CA SER A 211 23.14 -12.24 -5.40
C SER A 211 21.83 -13.07 -5.32
N SER A 212 20.93 -12.79 -4.35
CA SER A 212 19.71 -13.60 -4.15
C SER A 212 18.40 -12.92 -4.54
N SER A 213 18.24 -11.60 -4.32
CA SER A 213 16.94 -10.95 -4.55
C SER A 213 16.85 -10.21 -5.89
N SER A 214 16.10 -10.79 -6.82
CA SER A 214 15.90 -10.29 -8.19
C SER A 214 14.44 -10.33 -8.65
N LYS A 215 13.52 -10.64 -7.73
CA LYS A 215 12.12 -10.90 -8.06
C LYS A 215 11.18 -10.03 -7.24
N MET A 216 9.97 -9.86 -7.76
CA MET A 216 8.81 -9.39 -7.04
C MET A 216 7.61 -10.23 -7.46
N LYS A 217 6.59 -10.30 -6.60
CA LYS A 217 5.28 -10.82 -6.99
C LYS A 217 4.41 -9.66 -7.40
N GLU A 218 3.72 -9.79 -8.53
CA GLU A 218 2.90 -8.72 -9.09
C GLU A 218 1.52 -9.23 -9.53
N LEU A 219 0.48 -8.48 -9.19
CA LEU A 219 -0.87 -8.63 -9.70
C LEU A 219 -1.27 -7.40 -10.51
N LEU A 220 -1.89 -7.67 -11.66
CA LEU A 220 -2.42 -6.60 -12.51
C LEU A 220 -3.80 -6.17 -12.05
N ASN A 221 -4.10 -4.88 -12.20
CA ASN A 221 -5.44 -4.30 -12.02
C ASN A 221 -6.14 -4.65 -10.69
N LEU A 222 -5.39 -4.70 -9.59
CA LEU A 222 -5.95 -4.94 -8.26
C LEU A 222 -6.78 -3.74 -7.80
N SER A 223 -8.09 -3.93 -7.67
CA SER A 223 -9.07 -2.94 -7.20
C SER A 223 -9.47 -3.24 -5.76
N VAL A 224 -9.11 -2.34 -4.85
CA VAL A 224 -9.44 -2.45 -3.43
C VAL A 224 -10.52 -1.44 -3.09
N VAL A 225 -11.62 -1.90 -2.51
CA VAL A 225 -12.78 -1.10 -2.09
C VAL A 225 -12.87 -1.13 -0.57
N VAL A 226 -12.66 0.01 0.09
CA VAL A 226 -12.90 0.16 1.53
C VAL A 226 -14.16 0.97 1.80
N THR A 227 -15.07 0.42 2.60
CA THR A 227 -16.43 0.94 2.74
C THR A 227 -16.63 1.80 3.98
N ASP A 228 -16.08 1.38 5.11
CA ASP A 228 -16.53 1.83 6.44
C ASP A 228 -15.39 2.38 7.32
N GLU A 229 -14.15 2.48 6.81
CA GLU A 229 -13.03 3.09 7.54
C GLU A 229 -13.41 4.49 8.05
N ASP A 230 -13.34 4.70 9.36
CA ASP A 230 -13.72 5.94 10.01
C ASP A 230 -12.52 6.90 10.09
N PRO A 231 -12.52 8.02 9.34
CA PRO A 231 -11.42 8.98 9.37
C PRO A 231 -11.32 9.79 10.67
N GLU A 232 -12.33 9.74 11.53
CA GLU A 232 -12.29 10.38 12.86
C GLU A 232 -11.73 9.43 13.93
N ASN A 233 -11.74 8.12 13.67
CA ASN A 233 -11.26 7.09 14.59
C ASN A 233 -10.58 5.93 13.83
N TRP A 234 -9.33 6.15 13.42
CA TRP A 234 -8.57 5.20 12.62
C TRP A 234 -8.44 3.81 13.25
N HIS A 235 -8.75 2.77 12.49
CA HIS A 235 -8.51 1.39 12.90
C HIS A 235 -7.05 1.01 12.63
N LEU A 236 -6.20 1.11 13.66
CA LEU A 236 -4.74 0.89 13.56
C LEU A 236 -4.29 -0.31 14.42
N PRO A 237 -4.55 -1.55 13.98
CA PRO A 237 -4.04 -2.74 14.67
C PRO A 237 -2.52 -2.85 14.56
N ASP A 238 -1.90 -3.56 15.51
CA ASP A 238 -0.45 -3.59 15.67
C ASP A 238 0.33 -4.26 14.53
N TYR A 239 -0.35 -5.06 13.69
CA TYR A 239 0.24 -5.73 12.54
C TYR A 239 0.47 -4.81 11.34
N LEU A 240 -0.06 -3.58 11.36
CA LEU A 240 0.27 -2.60 10.32
C LEU A 240 1.77 -2.30 10.34
N PRO A 241 2.41 -2.06 9.18
CA PRO A 241 3.86 -1.85 9.09
C PRO A 241 4.32 -0.47 9.61
N PHE A 242 3.44 0.26 10.30
CA PHE A 242 3.67 1.60 10.84
C PHE A 242 2.84 1.82 12.11
N LYS A 243 3.19 2.84 12.89
CA LYS A 243 2.42 3.30 14.05
C LYS A 243 1.72 4.61 13.74
N LYS A 244 0.83 5.04 14.65
CA LYS A 244 0.07 6.29 14.51
C LYS A 244 0.95 7.52 14.23
N LYS A 245 2.09 7.64 14.94
CA LYS A 245 3.05 8.73 14.74
C LYS A 245 3.60 8.81 13.31
N ASP A 246 3.84 7.65 12.70
CA ASP A 246 4.36 7.55 11.33
C ASP A 246 3.27 7.96 10.34
N LEU A 247 2.02 7.55 10.61
CA LEU A 247 0.86 7.95 9.81
C LEU A 247 0.60 9.46 9.87
N ASP A 248 0.68 10.06 11.06
CA ASP A 248 0.51 11.51 11.24
C ASP A 248 1.56 12.28 10.44
N ARG A 249 2.82 11.85 10.49
CA ARG A 249 3.90 12.44 9.68
C ARG A 249 3.71 12.22 8.19
N TYR A 250 3.23 11.05 7.80
CA TYR A 250 2.89 10.77 6.42
C TYR A 250 1.78 11.70 5.91
N PHE A 251 0.78 12.01 6.75
CA PHE A 251 -0.22 13.03 6.41
C PHE A 251 0.42 14.40 6.19
N ASP A 252 1.30 14.86 7.08
CA ASP A 252 1.97 16.15 6.90
C ASP A 252 2.69 16.24 5.55
N GLY A 253 3.40 15.18 5.16
CA GLY A 253 4.04 15.10 3.84
C GLY A 253 3.06 15.00 2.67
N PHE A 254 2.02 14.17 2.79
CA PHE A 254 1.03 13.95 1.73
C PHE A 254 0.22 15.21 1.42
N PHE A 255 -0.07 16.04 2.42
CA PHE A 255 -0.85 17.28 2.28
C PHE A 255 0.01 18.54 2.10
N ASN A 256 1.34 18.43 2.16
CA ASN A 256 2.22 19.57 1.93
C ASN A 256 2.28 19.96 0.46
N TRP A 257 1.84 21.18 0.15
CA TRP A 257 1.87 21.76 -1.19
C TRP A 257 3.29 22.06 -1.69
N ASP A 258 4.26 22.18 -0.78
CA ASP A 258 5.65 22.42 -1.13
C ASP A 258 6.40 21.09 -1.27
N ARG A 259 6.92 20.82 -2.48
CA ARG A 259 7.76 19.64 -2.73
C ARG A 259 9.16 19.77 -2.15
N GLY A 260 9.58 20.97 -1.75
CA GLY A 260 10.94 21.24 -1.29
C GLY A 260 11.98 20.82 -2.34
N THR A 261 12.85 19.88 -1.97
CA THR A 261 13.92 19.37 -2.84
C THR A 261 13.56 18.07 -3.56
N GLU A 262 12.38 17.51 -3.34
CA GLU A 262 11.94 16.25 -3.97
C GLU A 262 11.66 16.42 -5.47
N ASP A 263 11.81 15.33 -6.24
CA ASP A 263 11.46 15.33 -7.68
C ASP A 263 9.95 15.58 -7.90
N TYR A 264 9.11 15.09 -6.97
CA TYR A 264 7.67 15.35 -6.86
C TYR A 264 7.18 14.98 -5.45
N THR A 265 6.04 15.53 -5.04
CA THR A 265 5.26 15.02 -3.89
C THR A 265 3.77 14.98 -4.26
N TYR A 266 2.98 14.13 -3.61
CA TYR A 266 1.53 14.10 -3.86
C TYR A 266 0.84 15.39 -3.47
N GLY A 267 1.29 16.03 -2.38
CA GLY A 267 0.73 17.29 -1.93
C GLY A 267 0.98 18.44 -2.90
N GLU A 268 2.19 18.56 -3.47
CA GLU A 268 2.45 19.54 -4.54
C GLU A 268 1.56 19.27 -5.74
N ARG A 269 1.49 18.02 -6.19
CA ARG A 269 0.66 17.62 -7.33
C ARG A 269 -0.84 17.86 -7.09
N LEU A 270 -1.33 17.79 -5.86
CA LEU A 270 -2.76 17.99 -5.55
C LEU A 270 -3.11 19.47 -5.30
N PHE A 271 -2.28 20.18 -4.55
CA PHE A 271 -2.62 21.48 -3.98
C PHE A 271 -1.87 22.65 -4.61
N SER A 272 -0.84 22.39 -5.42
CA SER A 272 -0.06 23.41 -6.11
C SER A 272 0.48 22.93 -7.48
N TYR A 273 -0.34 22.20 -8.23
CA TYR A 273 0.05 21.59 -9.50
C TYR A 273 0.55 22.60 -10.54
N ALA A 274 1.61 22.26 -11.26
CA ALA A 274 2.19 23.06 -12.33
C ALA A 274 2.61 24.48 -11.89
N LYS A 275 3.07 24.62 -10.63
CA LYS A 275 3.51 25.89 -10.06
C LYS A 275 4.64 26.53 -10.87
N ASP A 276 5.61 25.73 -11.28
CA ASP A 276 6.81 26.22 -11.99
C ASP A 276 6.49 26.66 -13.42
N GLU A 277 5.47 26.05 -14.03
CA GLU A 277 5.04 26.31 -15.40
C GLU A 277 4.01 27.44 -15.50
N MET A 278 3.46 27.91 -14.37
CA MET A 278 2.33 28.83 -14.33
C MET A 278 2.59 30.13 -15.11
N GLU A 279 3.80 30.67 -15.04
CA GLU A 279 4.15 31.91 -15.74
C GLU A 279 4.24 31.72 -17.26
N SER A 280 4.74 30.56 -17.70
CA SER A 280 4.74 30.16 -19.10
C SER A 280 3.32 29.89 -19.61
N LEU A 281 2.47 29.23 -18.81
CA LEU A 281 1.07 28.96 -19.16
C LEU A 281 0.27 30.26 -19.38
N LYS A 282 0.48 31.30 -18.55
CA LYS A 282 -0.15 32.61 -18.75
C LYS A 282 0.24 33.26 -20.09
N LYS A 283 1.49 33.08 -20.53
CA LYS A 283 2.00 33.63 -21.79
C LYS A 283 1.51 32.85 -23.01
N ILE A 284 1.52 31.51 -22.92
CA ILE A 284 1.14 30.61 -24.02
C ILE A 284 -0.38 30.60 -24.21
N TYR A 285 -1.13 30.63 -23.10
CA TYR A 285 -2.59 30.50 -23.09
C TYR A 285 -3.28 31.70 -22.41
N PRO A 286 -3.11 32.93 -22.94
CA PRO A 286 -3.66 34.14 -22.31
C PRO A 286 -5.20 34.12 -22.21
N TRP A 287 -5.88 33.38 -23.10
CA TRP A 287 -7.33 33.23 -23.10
C TRP A 287 -7.87 32.46 -21.89
N LEU A 288 -7.05 31.70 -21.16
CA LEU A 288 -7.48 31.01 -19.94
C LEU A 288 -7.85 31.99 -18.81
N LYS A 289 -7.40 33.26 -18.91
CA LYS A 289 -7.69 34.32 -17.93
C LYS A 289 -7.45 33.86 -16.49
N ILE A 290 -6.33 33.17 -16.28
CA ILE A 290 -5.92 32.53 -15.00
C ILE A 290 -6.12 33.49 -13.82
N GLY A 291 -5.84 34.79 -13.98
CA GLY A 291 -6.07 35.79 -12.93
C GLY A 291 -7.49 35.81 -12.32
N ARG A 292 -8.53 35.44 -13.07
CA ARG A 292 -9.92 35.33 -12.55
C ARG A 292 -10.11 34.20 -11.55
N PHE A 293 -9.22 33.21 -11.56
CA PHE A 293 -9.28 32.01 -10.73
C PHE A 293 -8.24 32.03 -9.61
N LYS A 294 -7.68 33.21 -9.27
CA LYS A 294 -6.59 33.36 -8.28
C LYS A 294 -6.84 32.66 -6.94
N LYS A 295 -8.09 32.62 -6.46
CA LYS A 295 -8.44 31.92 -5.20
C LYS A 295 -8.15 30.41 -5.23
N TYR A 296 -8.11 29.82 -6.42
CA TYR A 296 -7.78 28.41 -6.64
C TYR A 296 -6.27 28.17 -6.84
N PHE A 297 -5.46 29.22 -6.73
CA PHE A 297 -4.00 29.17 -6.86
C PHE A 297 -3.30 29.69 -5.59
N PRO A 298 -3.64 29.18 -4.39
CA PRO A 298 -3.20 29.76 -3.12
C PRO A 298 -1.67 29.76 -2.96
N HIS A 299 -0.96 28.85 -3.63
CA HIS A 299 0.49 28.68 -3.54
C HIS A 299 1.23 28.94 -4.88
N GLY A 300 0.53 29.57 -5.84
CA GLY A 300 1.05 29.85 -7.18
C GLY A 300 0.81 28.75 -8.21
N GLY A 301 0.57 27.50 -7.79
CA GLY A 301 0.09 26.41 -8.64
C GLY A 301 -1.42 26.13 -8.50
N ILE A 302 -1.93 25.17 -9.27
CA ILE A 302 -3.35 24.77 -9.29
C ILE A 302 -3.68 23.90 -8.08
N ASN A 303 -4.59 24.36 -7.21
CA ASN A 303 -5.22 23.49 -6.22
C ASN A 303 -6.32 22.67 -6.91
N GLN A 304 -5.96 21.46 -7.33
CA GLN A 304 -6.85 20.58 -8.09
C GLN A 304 -8.00 20.03 -7.25
N ALA A 305 -7.77 19.74 -5.96
CA ALA A 305 -8.83 19.31 -5.06
C ALA A 305 -9.96 20.35 -5.01
N GLU A 306 -9.61 21.63 -4.94
CA GLU A 306 -10.61 22.69 -4.89
C GLU A 306 -11.22 23.00 -6.28
N ILE A 307 -10.40 23.30 -7.29
CA ILE A 307 -10.93 23.80 -8.58
C ILE A 307 -11.51 22.70 -9.46
N SER A 308 -10.90 21.52 -9.44
CA SER A 308 -11.24 20.44 -10.36
C SER A 308 -12.21 19.44 -9.75
N ILE A 309 -12.28 19.33 -8.42
CA ILE A 309 -13.19 18.42 -7.71
C ILE A 309 -14.30 19.20 -6.99
N VAL A 310 -13.97 19.90 -5.89
CA VAL A 310 -14.97 20.55 -5.02
C VAL A 310 -15.86 21.51 -5.82
N ARG A 311 -15.27 22.47 -6.54
CA ARG A 311 -16.02 23.46 -7.32
C ARG A 311 -16.97 22.81 -8.33
N LYS A 312 -16.53 21.74 -9.01
CA LYS A 312 -17.35 21.04 -10.00
C LYS A 312 -18.51 20.32 -9.35
N LEU A 313 -18.25 19.56 -8.28
CA LEU A 313 -19.29 18.82 -7.56
C LEU A 313 -20.28 19.75 -6.82
N LYS A 314 -19.83 20.91 -6.33
CA LYS A 314 -20.74 21.96 -5.82
C LYS A 314 -21.66 22.52 -6.90
N SER A 315 -21.16 22.66 -8.13
CA SER A 315 -21.94 23.19 -9.25
C SER A 315 -22.91 22.14 -9.80
N PHE A 316 -22.46 20.89 -9.91
CA PHE A 316 -23.25 19.76 -10.38
C PHE A 316 -22.77 18.47 -9.69
N PRO A 317 -23.56 17.89 -8.77
CA PRO A 317 -23.16 16.71 -7.99
C PRO A 317 -22.80 15.46 -8.81
N TYR A 318 -23.30 15.38 -10.05
CA TYR A 318 -23.02 14.26 -10.97
C TYR A 318 -21.95 14.59 -12.03
N ASP A 319 -21.14 15.64 -11.81
CA ASP A 319 -20.06 16.03 -12.72
C ASP A 319 -19.02 14.90 -12.84
N LYS A 320 -18.95 14.30 -14.04
CA LYS A 320 -18.04 13.18 -14.34
C LYS A 320 -16.59 13.62 -14.49
N GLY A 321 -16.33 14.93 -14.59
CA GLY A 321 -15.02 15.53 -14.74
C GLY A 321 -14.40 16.00 -13.42
N ALA A 322 -14.96 15.61 -12.26
CA ALA A 322 -14.38 15.87 -10.94
C ALA A 322 -13.10 15.05 -10.70
N ILE A 323 -11.99 15.50 -11.30
CA ILE A 323 -10.73 14.75 -11.43
C ILE A 323 -9.54 15.63 -11.01
N ALA A 324 -8.58 15.06 -10.28
CA ALA A 324 -7.25 15.59 -10.08
C ALA A 324 -6.20 14.68 -10.75
N LEU A 325 -5.28 15.29 -11.51
CA LEU A 325 -4.22 14.59 -12.24
C LEU A 325 -2.89 14.79 -11.53
N LEU A 326 -2.27 13.72 -11.05
CA LEU A 326 -0.96 13.82 -10.39
C LEU A 326 0.20 13.58 -11.35
N GLY A 327 -0.02 12.77 -12.39
CA GLY A 327 0.92 12.67 -13.50
C GLY A 327 0.92 13.96 -14.33
N ASN A 328 2.11 14.48 -14.65
CA ASN A 328 2.29 15.60 -15.57
C ASN A 328 3.01 15.11 -16.83
N PRO A 329 2.36 15.05 -18.01
CA PRO A 329 3.00 14.58 -19.24
C PRO A 329 4.30 15.32 -19.60
N PHE A 330 4.40 16.61 -19.27
CA PHE A 330 5.55 17.45 -19.59
C PHE A 330 6.72 17.32 -18.62
N THR A 331 6.55 16.55 -17.53
CA THR A 331 7.64 16.24 -16.62
C THR A 331 7.83 14.74 -16.45
N ASP A 332 6.78 13.94 -16.54
CA ASP A 332 6.78 12.54 -16.13
C ASP A 332 6.75 11.58 -17.33
N VAL A 333 6.40 12.08 -18.52
CA VAL A 333 6.37 11.31 -19.77
C VAL A 333 7.41 11.83 -20.75
N PHE A 334 7.49 13.14 -20.94
CA PHE A 334 8.44 13.78 -21.85
C PHE A 334 9.13 14.99 -21.20
N PRO A 335 10.47 15.09 -21.21
CA PRO A 335 11.42 14.10 -21.69
C PRO A 335 11.40 12.81 -20.84
N GLN A 336 11.84 11.69 -21.41
CA GLN A 336 11.84 10.40 -20.69
C GLN A 336 12.59 10.53 -19.36
N ARG A 337 11.92 10.23 -18.25
CA ARG A 337 12.51 10.19 -16.92
C ARG A 337 12.64 8.76 -16.41
N PRO A 338 13.59 8.49 -15.51
CA PRO A 338 13.67 7.22 -14.81
C PRO A 338 12.34 6.89 -14.10
N PRO A 339 11.84 5.65 -14.14
CA PRO A 339 10.58 5.25 -13.50
C PRO A 339 10.44 5.62 -12.01
N LYS A 340 11.58 5.70 -11.31
CA LYS A 340 11.65 6.10 -9.89
C LYS A 340 11.26 7.57 -9.63
N LYS A 341 11.34 8.44 -10.64
CA LYS A 341 11.04 9.89 -10.54
C LYS A 341 9.62 10.24 -11.00
N ILE A 342 8.81 9.24 -11.32
CA ILE A 342 7.43 9.39 -11.81
C ILE A 342 6.48 9.08 -10.65
N PRO A 343 5.36 9.80 -10.44
CA PRO A 343 4.42 9.53 -9.36
C PRO A 343 3.82 8.12 -9.41
N CYS A 344 3.61 7.45 -8.28
CA CYS A 344 2.93 6.15 -8.27
C CYS A 344 1.41 6.33 -8.40
N LEU A 345 0.83 7.23 -7.59
CA LEU A 345 -0.55 7.71 -7.72
C LEU A 345 -0.65 8.70 -8.89
N PHE A 346 -1.49 8.39 -9.89
CA PHE A 346 -1.56 9.14 -11.14
C PHE A 346 -2.83 9.99 -11.29
N LEU A 347 -3.94 9.51 -10.74
CA LEU A 347 -5.25 10.13 -10.94
C LEU A 347 -6.11 9.88 -9.71
N ILE A 348 -6.88 10.91 -9.32
CA ILE A 348 -7.99 10.80 -8.37
C ILE A 348 -9.25 11.31 -9.08
N GLN A 349 -10.34 10.57 -8.95
CA GLN A 349 -11.66 10.99 -9.39
C GLN A 349 -12.66 10.83 -8.26
N CYS A 350 -13.54 11.82 -8.10
CA CYS A 350 -14.62 11.77 -7.12
C CYS A 350 -15.99 11.79 -7.80
N GLN A 351 -16.98 11.13 -7.19
CA GLN A 351 -18.37 11.17 -7.63
C GLN A 351 -19.30 11.18 -6.43
N ILE A 352 -20.39 11.95 -6.50
CA ILE A 352 -21.47 11.89 -5.50
C ILE A 352 -22.56 10.95 -6.01
N TYR A 353 -22.82 9.89 -5.25
CA TYR A 353 -23.95 8.99 -5.48
C TYR A 353 -24.69 8.75 -4.18
N LEU A 354 -26.03 8.84 -4.21
CA LEU A 354 -26.91 8.65 -3.05
C LEU A 354 -26.49 9.51 -1.83
N GLY A 355 -26.08 10.76 -2.08
CA GLY A 355 -25.61 11.69 -1.05
C GLY A 355 -24.27 11.30 -0.40
N LYS A 356 -23.50 10.40 -1.03
CA LYS A 356 -22.18 9.95 -0.57
C LYS A 356 -21.08 10.29 -1.58
N LEU A 357 -19.96 10.84 -1.12
CA LEU A 357 -18.77 11.08 -1.93
C LEU A 357 -17.94 9.80 -2.06
N ASN A 358 -17.86 9.25 -3.26
CA ASN A 358 -16.97 8.16 -3.61
C ASN A 358 -15.64 8.74 -4.11
N LEU A 359 -14.51 8.14 -3.73
CA LEU A 359 -13.19 8.51 -4.25
C LEU A 359 -12.55 7.30 -4.90
N THR A 360 -12.16 7.42 -6.18
CA THR A 360 -11.37 6.43 -6.90
C THR A 360 -9.98 6.97 -7.18
N ALA A 361 -8.95 6.26 -6.74
CA ALA A 361 -7.55 6.58 -6.96
C ALA A 361 -6.91 5.52 -7.87
N TYR A 362 -6.16 5.95 -8.87
CA TYR A 362 -5.44 5.08 -9.79
C TYR A 362 -3.92 5.15 -9.56
N PHE A 363 -3.32 4.00 -9.31
CA PHE A 363 -1.89 3.80 -9.16
C PHE A 363 -1.33 3.03 -10.34
N ARG A 364 -0.32 3.57 -11.02
CA ARG A 364 0.38 2.85 -12.09
C ARG A 364 1.27 1.72 -11.57
N SER A 365 1.73 1.85 -10.32
CA SER A 365 2.63 0.92 -9.63
C SER A 365 2.47 1.17 -8.14
N ASN A 366 2.36 0.12 -7.34
CA ASN A 366 2.01 0.25 -5.93
C ASN A 366 2.63 -0.86 -5.08
N ASP A 367 3.56 -0.47 -4.21
CA ASP A 367 4.14 -1.37 -3.20
C ASP A 367 3.08 -1.65 -2.14
N MET A 368 2.57 -2.87 -2.18
CA MET A 368 1.46 -3.31 -1.37
C MET A 368 1.84 -3.55 0.09
N TYR A 369 3.12 -3.83 0.38
CA TYR A 369 3.56 -4.08 1.74
C TYR A 369 3.90 -2.79 2.46
N GLY A 370 4.80 -1.98 1.91
CA GLY A 370 5.36 -0.81 2.59
C GLY A 370 4.59 0.49 2.40
N ALA A 371 3.93 0.68 1.25
CA ALA A 371 3.42 2.00 0.84
C ALA A 371 1.89 2.09 0.75
N TRP A 372 1.21 1.07 0.21
CA TRP A 372 -0.25 1.11 0.00
C TRP A 372 -1.07 1.47 1.24
N PRO A 373 -0.83 0.90 2.45
CA PRO A 373 -1.71 1.20 3.57
C PRO A 373 -1.62 2.68 3.99
N LEU A 374 -0.42 3.29 4.03
CA LEU A 374 -0.25 4.73 4.28
C LEU A 374 -0.97 5.59 3.22
N ASN A 375 -0.84 5.23 1.95
CA ASN A 375 -1.56 5.90 0.85
C ASN A 375 -3.08 5.79 1.02
N ALA A 376 -3.61 4.63 1.38
CA ALA A 376 -5.04 4.41 1.57
C ALA A 376 -5.59 5.28 2.71
N PHE A 377 -4.88 5.37 3.84
CA PHE A 377 -5.29 6.26 4.95
C PHE A 377 -5.26 7.73 4.52
N ALA A 378 -4.22 8.16 3.79
CA ALA A 378 -4.13 9.55 3.32
C ALA A 378 -5.23 9.92 2.31
N LEU A 379 -5.56 8.99 1.40
CA LEU A 379 -6.68 9.13 0.48
C LEU A 379 -8.03 9.15 1.20
N ARG A 380 -8.19 8.36 2.27
CA ARG A 380 -9.41 8.37 3.09
C ARG A 380 -9.58 9.71 3.82
N LYS A 381 -8.49 10.27 4.34
CA LYS A 381 -8.48 11.62 4.94
C LYS A 381 -8.79 12.70 3.90
N LEU A 382 -8.20 12.62 2.71
CA LEU A 382 -8.50 13.52 1.60
C LEU A 382 -9.99 13.44 1.20
N GLN A 383 -10.53 12.23 1.09
CA GLN A 383 -11.94 12.00 0.80
C GLN A 383 -12.84 12.65 1.86
N LYS A 384 -12.51 12.51 3.16
CA LYS A 384 -13.24 13.16 4.25
C LYS A 384 -13.23 14.68 4.12
N ASN A 385 -12.06 15.29 3.90
CA ASN A 385 -11.94 16.73 3.73
C ASN A 385 -12.81 17.25 2.57
N ILE A 386 -12.82 16.55 1.43
CA ILE A 386 -13.65 16.91 0.27
C ILE A 386 -15.13 16.69 0.58
N ALA A 387 -15.49 15.61 1.29
CA ALA A 387 -16.88 15.30 1.65
C ALA A 387 -17.46 16.34 2.60
N ASP A 388 -16.68 16.79 3.60
CA ASP A 388 -17.07 17.85 4.54
C ASP A 388 -17.30 19.18 3.81
N GLU A 389 -16.38 19.55 2.91
CA GLU A 389 -16.49 20.79 2.12
C GLU A 389 -17.71 20.78 1.18
N LEU A 390 -18.15 19.59 0.76
CA LEU A 390 -19.33 19.36 -0.08
C LEU A 390 -20.61 19.09 0.74
N GLU A 391 -20.51 19.01 2.07
CA GLU A 391 -21.61 18.68 2.99
C GLU A 391 -22.32 17.35 2.64
N VAL A 392 -21.56 16.34 2.22
CA VAL A 392 -22.07 15.00 1.88
C VAL A 392 -21.44 13.93 2.77
N LYS A 393 -22.10 12.77 2.86
CA LYS A 393 -21.56 11.63 3.62
C LYS A 393 -20.36 11.03 2.88
N ILE A 394 -19.49 10.34 3.62
CA ILE A 394 -18.41 9.57 2.99
C ILE A 394 -18.96 8.29 2.34
N GLY A 395 -18.57 8.06 1.09
CA GLY A 395 -18.80 6.80 0.38
C GLY A 395 -17.58 5.89 0.43
N PRO A 396 -17.56 4.79 -0.36
CA PRO A 396 -16.39 3.95 -0.49
C PRO A 396 -15.15 4.68 -1.03
N LEU A 397 -13.99 4.30 -0.51
CA LEU A 397 -12.68 4.58 -1.10
C LEU A 397 -12.31 3.41 -2.01
N ILE A 398 -11.90 3.71 -3.24
CA ILE A 398 -11.49 2.72 -4.23
C ILE A 398 -10.06 3.01 -4.67
N THR A 399 -9.15 2.05 -4.56
CA THR A 399 -7.80 2.15 -5.15
C THR A 399 -7.65 1.11 -6.25
N ILE A 400 -7.37 1.54 -7.47
CA ILE A 400 -7.06 0.67 -8.60
C ILE A 400 -5.54 0.71 -8.79
N SER A 401 -4.88 -0.43 -8.58
CA SER A 401 -3.44 -0.57 -8.74
C SER A 401 -3.15 -1.42 -9.96
N ASN A 402 -2.64 -0.79 -11.03
CA ASN A 402 -2.34 -1.49 -12.27
C ASN A 402 -1.20 -2.51 -12.09
N MET A 403 -0.20 -2.18 -11.29
CA MET A 403 0.94 -3.05 -10.94
C MET A 403 1.07 -3.10 -9.42
N ALA A 404 0.25 -3.94 -8.79
CA ALA A 404 0.27 -4.19 -7.37
C ALA A 404 1.36 -5.21 -7.04
N HIS A 405 2.38 -4.83 -6.26
CA HIS A 405 3.54 -5.69 -6.08
C HIS A 405 4.02 -5.80 -4.64
N ILE A 406 4.69 -6.91 -4.36
CA ILE A 406 5.44 -7.17 -3.12
C ILE A 406 6.86 -7.54 -3.52
N TYR A 407 7.84 -6.88 -2.90
CA TYR A 407 9.25 -7.20 -3.11
C TYR A 407 9.63 -8.50 -2.39
N GLU A 408 10.56 -9.25 -2.98
CA GLU A 408 10.97 -10.56 -2.46
C GLU A 408 11.49 -10.53 -1.02
N HIS A 409 12.17 -9.44 -0.61
CA HIS A 409 12.63 -9.28 0.77
C HIS A 409 11.48 -9.13 1.79
N ASP A 410 10.25 -8.88 1.36
CA ASP A 410 9.06 -8.80 2.22
C ASP A 410 8.24 -10.09 2.23
N PHE A 411 8.56 -11.10 1.39
CA PHE A 411 7.75 -12.33 1.29
C PHE A 411 7.61 -13.07 2.63
N ALA A 412 8.68 -13.18 3.41
CA ALA A 412 8.62 -13.87 4.70
C ALA A 412 7.72 -13.13 5.71
N SER A 413 7.84 -11.80 5.77
CA SER A 413 6.99 -10.95 6.62
C SER A 413 5.53 -11.04 6.20
N VAL A 414 5.27 -11.02 4.89
CA VAL A 414 3.92 -11.17 4.32
C VAL A 414 3.30 -12.52 4.66
N LYS A 415 4.03 -13.63 4.47
CA LYS A 415 3.52 -14.97 4.79
C LYS A 415 3.14 -15.09 6.27
N THR A 416 3.99 -14.57 7.15
CA THR A 416 3.74 -14.56 8.60
C THR A 416 2.49 -13.75 8.93
N LEU A 417 2.44 -12.48 8.49
CA LEU A 417 1.33 -11.56 8.72
C LEU A 417 0.00 -12.14 8.22
N VAL A 418 -0.02 -12.69 6.99
CA VAL A 418 -1.21 -13.32 6.43
C VAL A 418 -1.61 -14.54 7.25
N SER A 419 -0.67 -15.40 7.65
CA SER A 419 -1.02 -16.60 8.44
C SER A 419 -1.60 -16.29 9.83
N GLU A 420 -1.16 -15.19 10.46
CA GLU A 420 -1.57 -14.81 11.81
C GLU A 420 -2.87 -13.99 11.84
N HIS A 421 -3.19 -13.29 10.75
CA HIS A 421 -4.28 -12.31 10.74
C HIS A 421 -5.34 -12.52 9.65
N ASP A 422 -5.12 -13.43 8.70
CA ASP A 422 -6.14 -13.79 7.72
C ASP A 422 -7.34 -14.42 8.43
N SER A 423 -8.50 -13.80 8.23
CA SER A 423 -9.75 -14.20 8.86
C SER A 423 -10.82 -14.34 7.77
N PRO A 424 -11.75 -15.30 7.89
CA PRO A 424 -12.90 -15.36 6.99
C PRO A 424 -13.68 -14.03 7.04
N SER A 425 -13.84 -13.39 5.88
CA SER A 425 -14.64 -12.18 5.77
C SER A 425 -16.10 -12.52 5.43
N CYS A 426 -17.05 -11.95 6.16
CA CYS A 426 -18.45 -11.94 5.77
C CYS A 426 -18.77 -10.60 5.10
N GLU A 427 -18.70 -10.56 3.78
CA GLU A 427 -19.10 -9.38 3.01
C GLU A 427 -20.61 -9.42 2.75
N TRP A 428 -21.30 -8.32 3.11
CA TRP A 428 -22.66 -8.09 2.65
C TRP A 428 -22.66 -7.85 1.14
N ASP A 429 -23.56 -8.54 0.44
CA ASP A 429 -23.71 -8.32 -1.00
C ASP A 429 -24.39 -6.97 -1.24
N PRO A 430 -23.76 -6.05 -1.99
CA PRO A 430 -24.35 -4.74 -2.26
C PRO A 430 -25.64 -4.81 -3.08
N ARG A 431 -25.98 -5.95 -3.69
CA ARG A 431 -27.24 -6.15 -4.41
C ARG A 431 -28.43 -6.50 -3.52
N GLY A 432 -28.18 -7.01 -2.31
CA GLY A 432 -29.23 -7.33 -1.35
C GLY A 432 -29.09 -8.69 -0.68
N ASN A 433 -30.16 -9.11 -0.01
CA ASN A 433 -30.23 -10.30 0.82
C ASN A 433 -31.22 -11.31 0.25
N PHE A 434 -30.95 -12.60 0.40
CA PHE A 434 -31.83 -13.66 -0.10
C PHE A 434 -32.70 -14.24 1.03
N VAL A 435 -34.00 -14.32 0.78
CA VAL A 435 -34.97 -15.02 1.63
C VAL A 435 -35.48 -16.25 0.88
N ILE A 436 -35.38 -17.42 1.51
CA ILE A 436 -35.67 -18.70 0.90
C ILE A 436 -36.82 -19.36 1.67
N GLU A 437 -37.84 -19.78 0.95
CA GLU A 437 -39.04 -20.41 1.49
C GLU A 437 -39.39 -21.67 0.70
N VAL A 438 -39.87 -22.70 1.38
CA VAL A 438 -40.44 -23.90 0.74
C VAL A 438 -41.95 -23.89 0.97
N LYS A 439 -42.74 -23.94 -0.11
CA LYS A 439 -44.21 -23.99 -0.09
C LYS A 439 -44.69 -25.24 -0.81
N GLY A 440 -45.06 -26.26 -0.04
CA GLY A 440 -45.32 -27.59 -0.60
C GLY A 440 -44.05 -28.17 -1.20
N THR A 441 -44.06 -28.46 -2.50
CA THR A 441 -42.85 -28.89 -3.24
C THR A 441 -42.05 -27.73 -3.81
N LYS A 442 -42.59 -26.51 -3.83
CA LYS A 442 -41.98 -25.38 -4.53
C LYS A 442 -40.96 -24.67 -3.63
N ILE A 443 -39.72 -24.55 -4.11
CA ILE A 443 -38.66 -23.73 -3.51
C ILE A 443 -38.79 -22.32 -4.10
N MET A 444 -38.89 -21.31 -3.25
CA MET A 444 -39.01 -19.91 -3.61
C MET A 444 -37.83 -19.12 -3.04
N VAL A 445 -37.26 -18.22 -3.83
CA VAL A 445 -36.16 -17.34 -3.43
C VAL A 445 -36.55 -15.91 -3.73
N ARG A 446 -36.40 -15.01 -2.77
CA ARG A 446 -36.72 -13.58 -2.89
C ARG A 446 -35.46 -12.77 -2.63
N LEU A 447 -35.15 -11.83 -3.52
CA LEU A 447 -34.09 -10.84 -3.31
C LEU A 447 -34.70 -9.61 -2.64
N ILE A 448 -34.22 -9.30 -1.44
CA ILE A 448 -34.61 -8.12 -0.67
C ILE A 448 -33.50 -7.08 -0.79
N SER A 449 -33.85 -5.81 -0.92
CA SER A 449 -32.90 -4.70 -0.99
C SER A 449 -31.93 -4.70 0.21
N PRO A 450 -30.73 -4.10 0.06
CA PRO A 450 -29.73 -4.08 1.14
C PRO A 450 -30.24 -3.48 2.47
N ASP A 451 -31.18 -2.53 2.40
CA ASP A 451 -31.82 -1.90 3.55
C ASP A 451 -33.01 -2.71 4.13
N GLY A 452 -33.35 -3.85 3.52
CA GLY A 452 -34.43 -4.74 3.97
C GLY A 452 -35.84 -4.30 3.57
N ASN A 453 -36.00 -3.14 2.92
CA ASN A 453 -37.30 -2.48 2.81
C ASN A 453 -38.12 -2.88 1.57
N LYS A 454 -37.50 -3.52 0.57
CA LYS A 454 -38.15 -3.79 -0.72
C LYS A 454 -37.76 -5.14 -1.29
N GLU A 455 -38.74 -5.87 -1.79
CA GLU A 455 -38.50 -7.04 -2.65
C GLU A 455 -38.13 -6.57 -4.07
N LEU A 456 -36.96 -6.98 -4.54
CA LEU A 456 -36.38 -6.59 -5.83
C LEU A 456 -36.63 -7.62 -6.93
N GLY A 457 -36.82 -8.89 -6.55
CA GLY A 457 -37.07 -9.99 -7.48
C GLY A 457 -37.35 -11.29 -6.77
N SER A 458 -37.92 -12.25 -7.48
CA SER A 458 -38.22 -13.57 -6.95
C SER A 458 -38.08 -14.66 -8.01
N TRP A 459 -37.61 -15.83 -7.59
CA TRP A 459 -37.48 -17.03 -8.42
C TRP A 459 -38.14 -18.20 -7.71
N GLY A 460 -38.54 -19.22 -8.45
CA GLY A 460 -38.98 -20.45 -7.83
C GLY A 460 -39.05 -21.62 -8.78
N ILE A 461 -38.91 -22.81 -8.22
CA ILE A 461 -38.84 -24.07 -8.96
C ILE A 461 -39.48 -25.17 -8.11
N ASP A 462 -40.02 -26.20 -8.76
CA ASP A 462 -40.43 -27.41 -8.05
C ASP A 462 -39.19 -28.18 -7.56
N GLY A 463 -39.04 -28.35 -6.25
CA GLY A 463 -37.91 -29.02 -5.62
C GLY A 463 -37.85 -30.52 -5.84
N THR A 464 -38.90 -31.13 -6.43
CA THR A 464 -38.91 -32.56 -6.77
C THR A 464 -38.12 -32.87 -8.04
N ILE A 465 -37.92 -31.88 -8.91
CA ILE A 465 -37.17 -32.11 -10.15
C ILE A 465 -35.70 -32.42 -9.86
N PRO A 466 -35.01 -33.18 -10.73
CA PRO A 466 -33.58 -33.42 -10.57
C PRO A 466 -32.79 -32.10 -10.60
N LYS A 467 -31.95 -31.88 -9.58
CA LYS A 467 -31.00 -30.75 -9.46
C LYS A 467 -31.69 -29.37 -9.39
N ALA A 468 -32.84 -29.31 -8.72
CA ALA A 468 -33.63 -28.09 -8.57
C ALA A 468 -32.83 -26.92 -8.00
N ALA A 469 -31.97 -27.14 -6.99
CA ALA A 469 -31.12 -26.11 -6.39
C ALA A 469 -30.12 -25.53 -7.40
N ARG A 470 -29.54 -26.38 -8.25
CA ARG A 470 -28.60 -25.97 -9.30
C ARG A 470 -29.30 -25.13 -10.37
N GLU A 471 -30.45 -25.59 -10.87
CA GLU A 471 -31.20 -24.85 -11.88
C GLU A 471 -31.67 -23.49 -11.33
N LEU A 472 -32.11 -23.44 -10.07
CA LEU A 472 -32.46 -22.18 -9.41
C LEU A 472 -31.25 -21.26 -9.23
N SER A 473 -30.07 -21.82 -8.92
CA SER A 473 -28.82 -21.05 -8.86
C SER A 473 -28.50 -20.41 -10.22
N PHE A 474 -28.68 -21.12 -11.33
CA PHE A 474 -28.47 -20.57 -12.68
C PHE A 474 -29.47 -19.48 -13.06
N LEU A 475 -30.73 -19.58 -12.63
CA LEU A 475 -31.71 -18.51 -12.84
C LEU A 475 -31.29 -17.23 -12.11
N ILE A 476 -30.85 -17.36 -10.85
CA ILE A 476 -30.41 -16.24 -10.03
C ILE A 476 -29.10 -15.62 -10.57
N GLU A 477 -28.17 -16.45 -11.04
CA GLU A 477 -26.94 -16.01 -11.71
C GLU A 477 -27.23 -15.26 -13.02
N LYS A 478 -28.12 -15.81 -13.86
CA LYS A 478 -28.53 -15.21 -15.13
C LYS A 478 -29.10 -13.80 -14.97
N ASP A 479 -29.83 -13.58 -13.87
CA ASP A 479 -30.41 -12.27 -13.54
C ASP A 479 -29.41 -11.35 -12.81
N LEU A 480 -28.16 -11.76 -12.68
CA LEU A 480 -27.08 -11.02 -12.03
C LEU A 480 -27.46 -10.60 -10.60
N ALA A 481 -28.16 -11.45 -9.84
CA ALA A 481 -28.64 -11.09 -8.51
C ALA A 481 -27.53 -11.12 -7.43
N ILE A 482 -26.40 -11.79 -7.70
CA ILE A 482 -25.31 -12.00 -6.73
C ILE A 482 -24.04 -11.29 -7.21
N SER A 483 -23.41 -10.49 -6.35
CA SER A 483 -22.15 -9.79 -6.65
C SER A 483 -20.99 -10.11 -5.71
N ALA A 484 -21.26 -10.81 -4.60
CA ALA A 484 -20.28 -11.26 -3.63
C ALA A 484 -20.18 -12.80 -3.61
N ILE A 485 -18.96 -13.32 -3.72
CA ILE A 485 -18.72 -14.78 -3.76
C ILE A 485 -19.18 -15.48 -2.46
N GLY A 486 -19.01 -14.82 -1.31
CA GLY A 486 -19.48 -15.35 -0.02
C GLY A 486 -21.01 -15.57 -0.01
N ASN A 487 -21.76 -14.66 -0.62
CA ASN A 487 -23.21 -14.77 -0.73
C ASN A 487 -23.62 -15.86 -1.73
N ALA A 488 -22.86 -16.06 -2.81
CA ALA A 488 -23.07 -17.19 -3.72
C ALA A 488 -22.88 -18.54 -3.02
N ILE A 489 -21.81 -18.69 -2.22
CA ILE A 489 -21.53 -19.89 -1.43
C ILE A 489 -22.65 -20.13 -0.40
N TYR A 490 -23.09 -19.08 0.29
CA TYR A 490 -24.20 -19.16 1.24
C TYR A 490 -25.49 -19.62 0.56
N LEU A 491 -25.88 -18.96 -0.53
CA LEU A 491 -27.11 -19.26 -1.27
C LEU A 491 -27.11 -20.71 -1.75
N GLY A 492 -26.04 -21.17 -2.40
CA GLY A 492 -25.95 -22.56 -2.88
C GLY A 492 -26.18 -23.58 -1.78
N ARG A 493 -25.62 -23.37 -0.59
CA ARG A 493 -25.83 -24.25 0.58
C ARG A 493 -27.29 -24.27 1.05
N GLN A 494 -27.96 -23.13 1.05
CA GLN A 494 -29.36 -23.05 1.47
C GLN A 494 -30.31 -23.65 0.42
N LEU A 495 -30.03 -23.46 -0.88
CA LEU A 495 -30.83 -24.04 -1.96
C LEU A 495 -30.73 -25.56 -1.97
N GLU A 496 -29.53 -26.13 -1.81
CA GLU A 496 -29.33 -27.57 -1.71
C GLU A 496 -30.07 -28.15 -0.49
N ARG A 497 -30.05 -27.42 0.63
CA ARG A 497 -30.80 -27.80 1.83
C ARG A 497 -32.31 -27.77 1.61
N ALA A 498 -32.84 -26.76 0.90
CA ALA A 498 -34.25 -26.68 0.55
C ALA A 498 -34.67 -27.81 -0.40
N GLU A 499 -33.87 -28.13 -1.41
CA GLU A 499 -34.11 -29.26 -2.32
C GLU A 499 -34.11 -30.60 -1.56
N THR A 500 -33.14 -30.79 -0.67
CA THR A 500 -33.06 -31.98 0.18
C THR A 500 -34.31 -32.12 1.07
N ALA A 501 -34.76 -31.02 1.66
CA ALA A 501 -35.97 -31.01 2.48
C ALA A 501 -37.20 -31.42 1.68
N VAL A 502 -37.40 -30.87 0.49
CA VAL A 502 -38.54 -31.23 -0.39
C VAL A 502 -38.50 -32.72 -0.75
N LYS A 503 -37.36 -33.23 -1.24
CA LYS A 503 -37.23 -34.62 -1.69
C LYS A 503 -37.37 -35.63 -0.57
N LEU A 504 -36.98 -35.26 0.64
CA LEU A 504 -37.11 -36.10 1.82
C LEU A 504 -38.37 -35.79 2.62
N SER A 505 -39.25 -34.89 2.17
CA SER A 505 -40.45 -34.49 2.91
C SER A 505 -40.14 -34.04 4.35
N LEU A 506 -39.07 -33.25 4.51
CA LEU A 506 -38.65 -32.64 5.77
C LEU A 506 -39.06 -31.16 5.80
N ASP A 507 -39.12 -30.58 6.99
CA ASP A 507 -39.35 -29.15 7.15
C ASP A 507 -38.08 -28.37 6.82
N PHE A 508 -38.20 -27.41 5.90
CA PHE A 508 -37.14 -26.45 5.64
C PHE A 508 -37.35 -25.17 6.45
N LYS A 509 -36.32 -24.77 7.18
CA LYS A 509 -36.18 -23.42 7.74
C LYS A 509 -34.80 -22.89 7.38
N GLN A 510 -34.75 -21.74 6.72
CA GLN A 510 -33.50 -21.07 6.36
C GLN A 510 -32.60 -20.93 7.59
N ASP A 511 -31.30 -21.13 7.39
CA ASP A 511 -30.24 -21.11 8.44
C ASP A 511 -30.33 -22.17 9.52
N SER A 512 -31.34 -23.04 9.48
CA SER A 512 -31.46 -24.19 10.39
C SER A 512 -30.94 -25.46 9.74
N SER A 513 -30.44 -26.41 10.54
CA SER A 513 -30.17 -27.78 10.08
C SER A 513 -31.47 -28.50 9.75
N LEU A 514 -31.40 -29.48 8.85
CA LEU A 514 -32.52 -30.39 8.62
C LEU A 514 -32.63 -31.37 9.78
N ASP A 515 -33.85 -31.59 10.26
CA ASP A 515 -34.17 -32.61 11.26
C ASP A 515 -34.50 -33.92 10.53
N PHE A 516 -33.58 -34.89 10.61
CA PHE A 516 -33.76 -36.22 10.02
C PHE A 516 -34.45 -37.21 10.97
N ASP A 517 -34.57 -36.89 12.26
CA ASP A 517 -35.10 -37.79 13.29
C ASP A 517 -36.63 -37.90 13.23
N ARG A 518 -37.31 -36.86 12.71
CA ARG A 518 -38.77 -36.89 12.48
C ARG A 518 -39.24 -38.02 11.55
N LYS A 519 -38.37 -38.55 10.68
CA LYS A 519 -38.70 -39.70 9.82
C LYS A 519 -38.67 -41.05 10.55
N VAL A 520 -37.82 -41.20 11.58
CA VAL A 520 -37.68 -42.47 12.30
C VAL A 520 -38.99 -42.84 13.02
N LYS A 521 -39.68 -41.84 13.60
CA LYS A 521 -40.96 -42.08 14.29
C LYS A 521 -42.13 -42.45 13.38
N GLN A 522 -42.13 -42.06 12.10
CA GLN A 522 -43.23 -42.41 11.18
C GLN A 522 -43.09 -43.80 10.56
N HIS A 523 -41.91 -44.41 10.61
CA HIS A 523 -41.68 -45.76 10.11
C HIS A 523 -41.86 -46.85 11.17
N ASP A 524 -41.63 -46.55 12.45
CA ASP A 524 -41.84 -47.50 13.55
C ASP A 524 -43.34 -47.71 13.89
N ASP A 525 -44.21 -46.73 13.61
CA ASP A 525 -45.67 -46.86 13.85
C ASP A 525 -46.42 -47.69 12.77
N LYS A 526 -45.71 -48.31 11.81
CA LYS A 526 -46.31 -49.21 10.79
C LYS A 526 -46.06 -50.70 11.05
N HIS A 527 -45.41 -51.04 12.16
CA HIS A 527 -45.23 -52.43 12.59
C HIS A 527 -45.56 -52.59 14.09
N VAL A 528 -46.83 -52.40 14.44
CA VAL A 528 -47.46 -53.01 15.63
C VAL A 528 -48.82 -53.56 15.24
#